data_AF-A0A7W1B860-F1
#
_entry.id   AF-A0A7W1B860-F1
#
_cell.length_a   1.000
_cell.length_b   1.000
_cell.length_c   1.000
_cell.angle_alpha   90.00
_cell.angle_beta   90.00
_cell.angle_gamma   90.00
#
_symmetry.space_group_name_H-M   'P 1'
#
loop_
_entity.id
_entity.type
_entity.pdbx_description
1 polymer ?
#
loop_
_entity_poly.entity_id
_entity_poly.type
_entity_poly.pdbx_seq_one_letter_code
_entity_poly.pdbx_strand_id
1 'polypeptide(L)' 'PHPERVFRATQLSWHPREWRSRDDSPWMQMFYNARAWV' A
#
# COMPACT_ATOMS: atom_id res chain seq x y z
N PRO A 1 -11.29 4.29 -7.57
CA PRO A 1 -10.37 3.47 -6.73
C PRO A 1 -10.41 3.95 -5.28
N HIS A 2 -10.00 3.10 -4.33
CA HIS A 2 -9.96 3.43 -2.90
C HIS A 2 -8.59 3.08 -2.29
N PRO A 3 -7.50 3.83 -2.60
CA PRO A 3 -6.16 3.59 -2.06
C PRO A 3 -6.14 3.47 -0.54
N GLU A 4 -7.00 4.23 0.14
CA GLU A 4 -7.19 4.24 1.59
C GLU A 4 -7.80 2.94 2.15
N ARG A 5 -8.45 2.13 1.31
CA ARG A 5 -8.99 0.82 1.72
C ARG A 5 -8.02 -0.33 1.47
N VAL A 6 -7.02 -0.11 0.62
CA VAL A 6 -6.09 -1.15 0.15
C VAL A 6 -4.64 -0.71 0.25
N PHE A 7 -4.30 0.04 1.30
CA PHE A 7 -2.94 0.53 1.52
C PHE A 7 -2.04 -0.59 2.07
N ARG A 8 -2.59 -1.60 2.76
CA ARG A 8 -1.85 -2.82 3.09
C ARG A 8 -2.01 -3.90 2.02
N ALA A 9 -0.98 -4.71 1.83
CA ALA A 9 -1.01 -5.83 0.89
C ALA A 9 -2.16 -6.81 1.21
N THR A 10 -2.36 -7.11 2.51
CA THR A 10 -3.43 -7.99 3.03
C THR A 10 -4.86 -7.55 2.70
N GLN A 11 -5.08 -6.28 2.36
CA GLN A 11 -6.40 -5.75 2.01
C GLN A 11 -6.75 -5.94 0.53
N LEU A 12 -5.78 -6.34 -0.30
CA LEU A 12 -6.01 -6.68 -1.70
C LEU A 12 -6.61 -8.08 -1.79
N SER A 13 -7.62 -8.26 -2.66
CA SER A 13 -8.23 -9.58 -2.94
C SER A 13 -7.22 -10.60 -3.46
N TRP A 14 -6.13 -10.11 -4.07
CA TRP A 14 -4.96 -10.89 -4.45
C TRP A 14 -3.72 -10.01 -4.36
N HIS A 15 -2.61 -10.56 -3.89
CA HIS A 15 -1.29 -9.93 -3.99
C HIS A 15 -0.19 -11.00 -4.10
N PRO A 16 0.97 -10.67 -4.69
CA PRO A 16 2.12 -11.57 -4.73
C PRO A 16 2.61 -11.95 -3.33
N ARG A 17 3.07 -13.19 -3.15
CA ARG A 17 3.44 -13.74 -1.83
C ARG A 17 4.71 -13.10 -1.28
N GLU A 18 5.57 -12.60 -2.15
CA GLU A 18 6.84 -11.93 -1.88
C GLU A 18 6.68 -10.55 -1.21
N TRP A 19 5.50 -9.92 -1.27
CA TRP A 19 5.25 -8.59 -0.66
C TRP A 19 5.18 -8.61 0.87
N ARG A 20 5.32 -9.78 1.51
CA ARG A 20 5.23 -9.94 2.98
C ARG A 20 6.30 -9.20 3.80
N SER A 21 7.37 -8.71 3.17
CA SER A 21 8.48 -8.06 3.90
C SER A 21 8.13 -6.67 4.44
N ARG A 22 7.24 -5.92 3.76
CA ARG A 22 6.80 -4.57 4.19
C ARG A 22 5.32 -4.48 4.56
N ASP A 23 4.48 -5.46 4.20
CA ASP A 23 3.01 -5.42 4.32
C ASP A 23 2.33 -4.19 3.65
N ASP A 24 3.09 -3.32 2.98
CA ASP A 24 2.60 -2.19 2.22
C ASP A 24 2.16 -2.64 0.83
N SER A 25 1.02 -2.16 0.37
CA SER A 25 0.65 -2.20 -1.03
C SER A 25 1.32 -1.04 -1.79
N PRO A 26 1.36 -1.10 -3.14
CA PRO A 26 1.85 0.03 -3.95
C PRO A 26 1.12 1.34 -3.68
N TRP A 27 -0.13 1.30 -3.18
CA TRP A 27 -0.91 2.48 -2.83
C TRP A 27 -0.33 3.24 -1.64
N MET A 28 0.45 2.61 -0.76
CA MET A 28 1.11 3.31 0.34
C MET A 28 2.07 4.40 -0.12
N GLN A 29 2.66 4.25 -1.32
CA GLN A 29 3.57 5.24 -1.87
C GLN A 29 2.89 6.61 -2.05
N MET A 30 1.59 6.65 -2.34
CA MET A 30 0.86 7.93 -2.45
C MET A 30 0.86 8.69 -1.12
N PHE A 31 0.63 8.00 -0.01
CA PHE A 31 0.59 8.60 1.33
C PHE A 31 2.00 8.97 1.82
N TYR A 32 3.02 8.17 1.49
CA TYR A 32 4.41 8.53 1.76
C TYR A 32 4.85 9.77 1.00
N ASN A 33 4.50 9.88 -0.29
CA ASN A 33 4.80 11.08 -1.07
C ASN A 33 4.13 12.32 -0.48
N ALA A 34 2.85 12.21 -0.08
CA ALA A 34 2.14 13.31 0.57
C ALA A 34 2.80 13.71 1.90
N ARG A 35 3.20 12.74 2.73
CA ARG A 35 3.92 13.02 3.99
C ARG A 35 5.30 13.64 3.75
N ALA A 36 6.01 13.22 2.71
CA ALA A 36 7.33 13.76 2.39
C ALA A 36 7.27 15.20 1.87
N TRP A 37 6.13 15.63 1.33
CA TRP A 37 5.92 16.99 0.83
C TRP A 37 5.66 18.03 1.94
N VAL A 38 5.17 17.60 3.11
CA VAL A 38 4.87 18.47 4.27
C VAL A 38 5.98 18.40 5.30
#